data_AF-A0A015MA58-F1
#
_entry.id   AF-A0A015MA58-F1
#
_cell.length_a   1.000
_cell.length_b   1.000
_cell.length_c   1.000
_cell.angle_alpha   90.00
_cell.angle_beta   90.00
_cell.angle_gamma   90.00
#
_symmetry.space_group_name_H-M   'P 1'
#
loop_
_entity.id
_entity.type
_entity.pdbx_description
1 polymer ?
#
loop_
_entity_poly.entity_id
_entity_poly.type
_entity_poly.pdbx_seq_one_letter_code
_entity_poly.pdbx_strand_id
1 'polypeptide(L)'
;MQFPVKVRSLDWNNWRNGLQYGNLEKLNVVSENGQYILYILPSTNSNPNTKVLVGNQRQAVIEINQWDIKVIEKTVSDLIVSLFMPEQAAIKKFIMEPLSNSKVELDSMRTMKYSPQYQVTFSLMNGDPSDLLVNWDIEEAVNKYLQLFVNKISVISNLTVDSQIQHYARLTFEPFHKADENYFYLTPELLPHFINAAEWNLASAVSSYPTLNFILYVPSKDQSPLYIQDSKGNIMESNAFLIPRWGGVIIKNPDRSTGAHNFSLEELKSIMSIFITQLRGLLGVHDVWTEAKHALDVTTNIEFVTPPNTAVTMWEFDSLTRRRIAENIITSITTLKSLSQLVTEIPNMVVLDHIQTEVFLALDNLAKSCANLHNNQYNLALYHSKKAIELAESAFFDPTMVSMLYFPDEHKYAIYMPLFVPISVPLLVALHREIKSFKENKKAIK
;
A
#
# COMPACT_ATOMS: atom_id res chain seq x y z
N MET A 1 4.64 -8.04 28.26
CA MET A 1 5.37 -7.76 27.00
C MET A 1 6.41 -6.71 27.31
N GLN A 2 7.70 -6.97 27.06
CA GLN A 2 8.68 -5.88 27.05
C GLN A 2 8.34 -5.00 25.85
N PHE A 3 7.86 -3.78 26.09
CA PHE A 3 7.69 -2.81 25.02
C PHE A 3 9.08 -2.45 24.51
N PRO A 4 9.39 -2.59 23.20
CA PRO A 4 10.75 -2.45 22.67
C PRO A 4 11.21 -0.98 22.59
N VAL A 5 10.85 -0.15 23.58
CA VAL A 5 11.24 1.26 23.66
C VAL A 5 12.28 1.40 24.75
N LYS A 6 13.44 1.95 24.38
CA LYS A 6 14.49 2.35 25.33
C LYS A 6 14.30 3.83 25.63
N VAL A 7 13.97 4.16 26.88
CA VAL A 7 13.82 5.56 27.33
C VAL A 7 15.17 6.05 27.86
N ARG A 8 15.60 7.24 27.42
CA ARG A 8 16.75 7.95 27.97
C ARG A 8 16.30 9.35 28.39
N SER A 9 16.49 9.69 29.66
CA SER A 9 16.22 11.03 30.18
C SER A 9 17.48 11.88 30.12
N LEU A 10 17.35 13.13 29.67
CA LEU A 10 18.41 14.12 29.66
C LEU A 10 17.93 15.37 30.42
N ASP A 11 18.79 15.92 31.26
CA ASP A 11 18.43 17.07 32.11
C ASP A 11 18.19 18.36 31.32
N TRP A 12 17.35 19.20 31.91
CA TRP A 12 16.74 20.43 31.38
C TRP A 12 17.75 21.47 30.81
N ASN A 13 19.00 21.47 31.24
CA ASN A 13 19.94 22.58 30.98
C ASN A 13 20.38 22.73 29.51
N ASN A 14 20.24 21.70 28.67
CA ASN A 14 20.86 21.70 27.33
C ASN A 14 20.02 22.32 26.21
N TRP A 15 18.71 22.52 26.38
CA TRP A 15 17.80 22.88 25.28
C TRP A 15 16.82 24.03 25.58
N ARG A 16 16.85 24.56 26.82
CA ARG A 16 15.92 25.59 27.32
C ARG A 16 15.87 26.88 26.47
N ASN A 17 17.02 27.35 25.99
CA ASN A 17 17.10 28.61 25.23
C ASN A 17 16.49 28.50 23.82
N GLY A 18 16.40 27.28 23.25
CA GLY A 18 15.84 27.05 21.92
C GLY A 18 14.31 26.99 21.90
N LEU A 19 13.67 26.64 23.02
CA LEU A 19 12.22 26.37 23.13
C LEU A 19 11.39 27.52 23.72
N GLN A 20 12.00 28.68 24.03
CA GLN A 20 11.37 29.83 24.73
C GLN A 20 10.08 30.40 24.09
N TYR A 21 9.65 29.90 22.93
CA TYR A 21 8.43 30.34 22.25
C TYR A 21 7.58 29.19 21.69
N GLY A 22 7.75 27.95 22.18
CA GLY A 22 6.97 26.79 21.68
C GLY A 22 7.26 26.44 20.21
N ASN A 23 8.30 27.02 19.61
CA ASN A 23 8.61 26.83 18.20
C ASN A 23 9.53 25.61 18.02
N LEU A 24 8.90 24.46 17.79
CA LEU A 24 9.54 23.17 17.51
C LEU A 24 10.45 23.21 16.26
N GLU A 25 10.28 24.15 15.33
CA GLU A 25 11.08 24.23 14.11
C GLU A 25 12.54 24.69 14.35
N LYS A 26 12.81 25.35 15.50
CA LYS A 26 14.17 25.82 15.83
C LYS A 26 15.07 24.75 16.45
N LEU A 27 14.50 23.62 16.86
CA LEU A 27 15.24 22.48 17.39
C LEU A 27 15.70 21.59 16.22
N ASN A 28 16.78 21.98 15.55
CA ASN A 28 17.45 21.17 14.53
C ASN A 28 18.15 19.95 15.16
N VAL A 29 17.39 19.04 15.77
CA VAL A 29 17.93 17.76 16.22
C VAL A 29 17.75 16.75 15.10
N VAL A 30 18.87 16.37 14.48
CA VAL A 30 18.91 15.28 13.50
C VAL A 30 18.66 13.97 14.25
N SER A 31 17.41 13.53 14.25
CA SER A 31 17.01 12.22 14.76
C SER A 31 16.92 11.24 13.59
N GLU A 32 17.27 9.97 13.81
CA GLU A 32 17.05 8.88 12.85
C GLU A 32 15.73 8.15 13.13
N ASN A 33 15.25 7.32 12.19
CA ASN A 33 14.05 6.51 12.43
C ASN A 33 14.28 5.63 13.67
N GLY A 34 13.31 5.60 14.58
CA GLY A 34 13.41 4.91 15.86
C GLY A 34 14.00 5.73 17.01
N GLN A 35 14.39 6.98 16.76
CA GLN A 35 14.77 7.94 17.79
C GLN A 35 13.76 9.09 17.83
N TYR A 36 13.07 9.22 18.96
CA TYR A 36 12.03 10.24 19.17
C TYR A 36 12.37 11.09 20.39
N ILE A 37 12.10 12.39 20.30
CA ILE A 37 12.42 13.33 21.38
C ILE A 37 11.14 13.92 21.92
N LEU A 38 10.92 13.72 23.23
CA LEU A 38 9.79 14.28 23.96
C LEU A 38 10.31 15.34 24.91
N TYR A 39 9.91 16.60 24.69
CA TYR A 39 10.24 17.72 25.56
C TYR A 39 9.13 17.87 26.59
N ILE A 40 9.47 17.82 27.87
CA ILE A 40 8.50 17.93 28.96
C ILE A 40 8.65 19.29 29.61
N LEU A 41 7.55 20.05 29.68
CA LEU A 41 7.52 21.43 30.17
C LEU A 41 6.38 21.62 31.18
N PRO A 42 6.57 22.46 32.21
CA PRO A 42 5.47 22.83 33.09
C PRO A 42 4.49 23.74 32.31
N SER A 43 3.19 23.53 32.51
CA SER A 43 2.17 24.40 31.90
C SER A 43 2.31 25.83 32.44
N THR A 44 2.46 26.80 31.54
CA THR A 44 2.49 28.22 31.90
C THR A 44 1.10 28.85 31.99
N ASN A 45 0.08 28.16 31.47
CA ASN A 45 -1.30 28.63 31.41
C ASN A 45 -2.18 27.83 32.38
N SER A 46 -3.19 28.51 32.94
CA SER A 46 -4.22 27.96 33.86
C SER A 46 -5.19 26.98 33.16
N ASN A 47 -4.75 26.22 32.16
CA ASN A 47 -5.55 25.19 31.54
C ASN A 47 -5.52 23.92 32.40
N PRO A 48 -6.68 23.30 32.69
CA PRO A 48 -6.72 22.09 33.51
C PRO A 48 -6.10 20.86 32.83
N ASN A 49 -5.99 20.88 31.50
CA ASN A 49 -5.63 19.75 30.67
C ASN A 49 -4.16 19.76 30.26
N THR A 50 -3.55 18.57 30.20
CA THR A 50 -2.20 18.37 29.62
C THR A 50 -2.27 18.67 28.13
N LYS A 51 -1.36 19.50 27.62
CA LYS A 51 -1.27 19.81 26.19
C LYS A 51 -0.10 19.08 25.56
N VAL A 52 -0.35 18.35 24.47
CA VAL A 52 0.69 17.66 23.69
C VAL A 52 0.75 18.30 22.32
N LEU A 53 1.86 18.96 22.01
CA LEU A 53 2.14 19.53 20.69
C LEU A 53 3.09 18.60 19.93
N VAL A 54 2.64 18.05 18.81
CA VAL A 54 3.45 17.15 17.99
C VAL A 54 4.03 17.90 16.80
N GLY A 55 5.35 17.88 16.70
CA GLY A 55 6.07 18.49 15.60
C GLY A 55 6.21 17.56 14.39
N ASN A 56 6.63 18.16 13.27
CA ASN A 56 6.83 17.44 12.01
C ASN A 56 8.07 16.52 12.00
N GLN A 57 9.05 16.73 12.89
CA GLN A 57 10.39 16.15 12.81
C GLN A 57 10.76 15.17 13.95
N ARG A 58 9.93 14.15 14.22
CA ARG A 58 10.16 13.14 15.29
C ARG A 58 10.27 13.73 16.71
N GLN A 59 9.65 14.90 16.92
CA GLN A 59 9.66 15.64 18.18
C GLN A 59 8.23 15.88 18.65
N ALA A 60 8.02 15.88 19.96
CA ALA A 60 6.81 16.38 20.57
C ALA A 60 7.12 17.15 21.87
N VAL A 61 6.27 18.11 22.20
CA VAL A 61 6.31 18.88 23.45
C VAL A 61 5.08 18.49 24.27
N ILE A 62 5.31 18.22 25.55
CA ILE A 62 4.29 17.82 26.52
C ILE A 62 4.29 18.88 27.61
N GLU A 63 3.23 19.66 27.68
CA GLU A 63 2.98 20.65 28.72
C GLU A 63 2.12 20.03 29.81
N ILE A 64 2.71 19.85 31.00
CA ILE A 64 2.08 19.17 32.13
C ILE A 64 1.64 20.19 33.17
N ASN A 65 0.37 20.13 33.56
CA ASN A 65 -0.23 21.04 34.54
C ASN A 65 0.33 20.83 35.95
N GLN A 66 0.33 19.58 36.44
CA GLN A 66 0.89 19.22 37.74
C GLN A 66 2.31 18.69 37.58
N TRP A 67 3.30 19.50 37.95
CA TRP A 67 4.73 19.15 37.89
C TRP A 67 5.14 18.18 39.01
N ASP A 68 4.55 16.98 39.01
CA ASP A 68 4.86 15.85 39.88
C ASP A 68 5.46 14.71 39.03
N ILE A 69 6.55 14.12 39.52
CA ILE A 69 7.23 12.97 38.90
C ILE A 69 6.24 11.85 38.57
N LYS A 70 5.30 11.53 39.46
CA LYS A 70 4.33 10.45 39.23
C LYS A 70 3.37 10.77 38.08
N VAL A 71 2.98 12.04 37.96
CA VAL A 71 2.11 12.51 36.88
C VAL A 71 2.87 12.47 35.56
N ILE A 72 4.12 12.93 35.56
CA ILE A 72 5.01 12.89 34.39
C ILE A 72 5.21 11.46 33.90
N GLU A 73 5.58 10.54 34.79
CA GLU A 73 5.79 9.12 34.45
C GLU A 73 4.54 8.49 33.86
N LYS A 74 3.37 8.74 34.46
CA LYS A 74 2.09 8.23 33.96
C LYS A 74 1.77 8.79 32.57
N THR A 75 1.79 10.11 32.41
CA THR A 75 1.48 10.78 31.14
C THR A 75 2.41 10.33 30.00
N VAL A 76 3.71 10.22 30.27
CA VAL A 76 4.68 9.78 29.26
C VAL A 76 4.47 8.31 28.90
N SER A 77 4.18 7.45 29.89
CA SER A 77 3.91 6.03 29.64
C SER A 77 2.66 5.84 28.79
N ASP A 78 1.56 6.52 29.15
CA ASP A 78 0.28 6.46 28.43
C ASP A 78 0.44 6.99 27.00
N LEU A 79 1.22 8.07 26.82
CA LEU A 79 1.54 8.61 25.50
C LEU A 79 2.34 7.61 24.65
N ILE A 80 3.43 7.05 25.17
CA ILE A 80 4.25 6.09 24.43
C ILE A 80 3.41 4.87 24.00
N VAL A 81 2.59 4.34 24.89
CA VAL A 81 1.70 3.22 24.58
C VAL A 81 0.72 3.63 23.48
N SER A 82 0.05 4.77 23.63
CA SER A 82 -0.95 5.23 22.66
C SER A 82 -0.38 5.48 21.27
N LEU A 83 0.91 5.82 21.16
CA LEU A 83 1.55 6.10 19.88
C LEU A 83 2.00 4.88 19.11
N PHE A 84 2.58 3.91 19.80
CA PHE A 84 3.25 2.80 19.15
C PHE A 84 2.43 1.50 19.24
N MET A 85 1.47 1.40 20.17
CA MET A 85 0.64 0.20 20.32
C MET A 85 -0.29 -0.06 19.12
N PRO A 86 -0.96 0.95 18.52
CA PRO A 86 -1.78 0.72 17.32
C PRO A 86 -0.95 0.17 16.15
N GLU A 87 0.22 0.76 15.90
CA GLU A 87 1.16 0.27 14.89
C GLU A 87 1.60 -1.18 15.17
N GLN A 88 1.98 -1.48 16.42
CA GLN A 88 2.38 -2.82 16.81
C GLN A 88 1.26 -3.84 16.64
N ALA A 89 0.02 -3.46 16.98
CA ALA A 89 -1.16 -4.30 16.78
C ALA A 89 -1.42 -4.56 15.29
N ALA A 90 -1.33 -3.53 14.45
CA ALA A 90 -1.49 -3.63 13.01
C ALA A 90 -0.42 -4.55 12.38
N ILE A 91 0.85 -4.38 12.76
CA ILE A 91 1.95 -5.24 12.29
C ILE A 91 1.71 -6.68 12.75
N LYS A 92 1.47 -6.89 14.06
CA LYS A 92 1.24 -8.23 14.63
C LYS A 92 0.09 -8.94 13.91
N LYS A 93 -1.00 -8.22 13.66
CA LYS A 93 -2.14 -8.75 12.93
C LYS A 93 -1.76 -9.16 11.52
N PHE A 94 -1.02 -8.32 10.79
CA PHE A 94 -0.52 -8.67 9.46
C PHE A 94 0.38 -9.91 9.47
N ILE A 95 1.21 -10.13 10.51
CA ILE A 95 2.02 -11.35 10.65
C ILE A 95 1.13 -12.59 10.87
N MET A 96 0.04 -12.43 11.63
CA MET A 96 -0.86 -13.52 12.01
C MET A 96 -1.91 -13.85 10.94
N GLU A 97 -2.30 -12.89 10.09
CA GLU A 97 -3.28 -13.07 9.02
C GLU A 97 -2.92 -14.22 8.04
N PRO A 98 -1.69 -14.32 7.48
CA PRO A 98 -1.32 -15.46 6.64
C PRO A 98 -1.30 -16.81 7.37
N LEU A 99 -1.35 -16.81 8.71
CA LEU A 99 -1.33 -18.00 9.56
C LEU A 99 -2.73 -18.42 10.04
N SER A 100 -3.77 -17.60 9.84
CA SER A 100 -5.13 -17.88 10.28
C SER A 100 -6.19 -17.57 9.21
N ASN A 101 -7.18 -18.45 9.03
CA ASN A 101 -8.34 -18.26 8.12
C ASN A 101 -9.33 -17.17 8.61
N SER A 102 -8.85 -16.09 9.24
CA SER A 102 -9.70 -15.02 9.79
C SER A 102 -10.22 -14.07 8.71
N LYS A 103 -11.43 -13.53 8.93
CA LYS A 103 -12.05 -12.51 8.08
C LYS A 103 -11.15 -11.27 7.96
N VAL A 104 -10.82 -10.92 6.72
CA VAL A 104 -10.07 -9.71 6.36
C VAL A 104 -10.86 -8.47 6.78
N GLU A 105 -10.21 -7.52 7.46
CA GLU A 105 -10.83 -6.28 7.96
C GLU A 105 -10.95 -5.22 6.85
N LEU A 106 -11.93 -4.33 6.97
CA LEU A 106 -12.20 -3.26 5.99
C LEU A 106 -11.00 -2.30 5.80
N ASP A 107 -10.23 -2.02 6.85
CA ASP A 107 -9.05 -1.14 6.77
C ASP A 107 -7.87 -1.81 6.05
N SER A 108 -7.68 -3.12 6.19
CA SER A 108 -6.69 -3.87 5.39
C SER A 108 -7.14 -4.06 3.93
N MET A 109 -8.45 -3.97 3.66
CA MET A 109 -8.98 -3.87 2.29
C MET A 109 -8.77 -2.49 1.65
N ARG A 110 -8.61 -1.42 2.43
CA ARG A 110 -8.46 -0.05 1.91
C ARG A 110 -7.08 0.23 1.33
N THR A 111 -6.03 -0.33 1.94
CA THR A 111 -4.64 -0.06 1.58
C THR A 111 -4.11 -0.96 0.47
N MET A 112 -3.18 -0.42 -0.32
CA MET A 112 -2.43 -1.17 -1.32
C MET A 112 -1.40 -2.08 -0.66
N LYS A 113 -1.32 -3.32 -1.16
CA LYS A 113 -0.18 -4.20 -0.91
C LYS A 113 1.10 -3.50 -1.35
N TYR A 114 2.19 -3.77 -0.66
CA TYR A 114 3.49 -3.21 -1.02
C TYR A 114 3.85 -3.54 -2.48
N SER A 115 4.39 -2.54 -3.16
CA SER A 115 5.06 -2.68 -4.45
C SER A 115 6.29 -1.77 -4.45
N PRO A 116 7.42 -2.21 -5.05
CA PRO A 116 8.60 -1.36 -5.21
C PRO A 116 8.31 -0.12 -6.06
N GLN A 117 7.32 -0.21 -6.96
CA GLN A 117 6.90 0.87 -7.83
C GLN A 117 5.37 0.90 -7.96
N TYR A 118 4.78 2.09 -7.94
CA TYR A 118 3.39 2.34 -8.28
C TYR A 118 3.30 3.36 -9.42
N GLN A 119 2.29 3.19 -10.24
CA GLN A 119 1.94 4.17 -11.26
C GLN A 119 0.74 4.98 -10.77
N VAL A 120 0.82 6.30 -10.79
CA VAL A 120 -0.24 7.21 -10.36
C VAL A 120 -0.74 7.95 -11.60
N THR A 121 -1.98 7.69 -11.99
CA THR A 121 -2.57 8.27 -13.21
C THR A 121 -3.65 9.28 -12.86
N PHE A 122 -3.46 10.54 -13.24
CA PHE A 122 -4.47 11.59 -13.13
C PHE A 122 -5.27 11.68 -14.42
N SER A 123 -6.58 11.47 -14.36
CA SER A 123 -7.46 11.51 -15.54
C SER A 123 -8.52 12.61 -15.40
N LEU A 124 -8.55 13.56 -16.32
CA LEU A 124 -9.66 14.49 -16.47
C LEU A 124 -10.67 13.88 -17.42
N MET A 125 -11.86 13.56 -16.90
CA MET A 125 -12.92 12.91 -17.65
C MET A 125 -14.05 13.90 -17.93
N ASN A 126 -14.31 14.13 -19.22
CA ASN A 126 -15.38 15.01 -19.68
C ASN A 126 -16.53 14.20 -20.27
N GLY A 127 -17.71 14.31 -19.66
CA GLY A 127 -18.92 13.61 -20.12
C GLY A 127 -19.38 14.03 -21.52
N ASP A 128 -19.32 15.33 -21.84
CA ASP A 128 -19.69 15.83 -23.18
C ASP A 128 -18.85 17.05 -23.59
N PRO A 129 -17.85 16.89 -24.48
CA PRO A 129 -17.04 18.00 -24.97
C PRO A 129 -17.80 18.95 -25.91
N SER A 130 -18.97 18.57 -26.41
CA SER A 130 -19.78 19.42 -27.30
C SER A 130 -20.41 20.59 -26.54
N ASP A 131 -20.73 20.37 -25.27
CA ASP A 131 -21.30 21.39 -24.39
C ASP A 131 -20.23 22.21 -23.68
N LEU A 132 -19.18 21.56 -23.19
CA LEU A 132 -18.11 22.19 -22.44
C LEU A 132 -16.78 21.53 -22.75
N LEU A 133 -15.86 22.27 -23.36
CA LEU A 133 -14.48 21.81 -23.51
C LEU A 133 -13.72 22.07 -22.20
N VAL A 134 -13.18 21.02 -21.59
CA VAL A 134 -12.42 21.13 -20.34
C VAL A 134 -10.94 20.84 -20.56
N ASN A 135 -10.10 21.63 -19.90
CA ASN A 135 -8.66 21.42 -19.83
C ASN A 135 -8.16 21.72 -18.40
N TRP A 136 -6.92 21.37 -18.09
CA TRP A 136 -6.32 21.59 -16.78
C TRP A 136 -4.80 21.77 -16.83
N ASP A 137 -4.28 22.62 -15.95
CA ASP A 137 -2.84 22.87 -15.82
C ASP A 137 -2.21 21.86 -14.83
N ILE A 138 -2.43 20.55 -15.07
CA ILE A 138 -2.09 19.47 -14.12
C ILE A 138 -0.58 19.30 -13.92
N GLU A 139 0.23 19.52 -14.95
CA GLU A 139 1.69 19.37 -14.84
C GLU A 139 2.28 20.34 -13.81
N GLU A 140 1.87 21.61 -13.84
CA GLU A 140 2.28 22.61 -12.87
C GLU A 140 1.75 22.28 -11.46
N ALA A 141 0.50 21.80 -11.36
CA ALA A 141 -0.10 21.39 -10.10
C ALA A 141 0.62 20.19 -9.46
N VAL A 142 1.02 19.18 -10.25
CA VAL A 142 1.78 18.02 -9.79
C VAL A 142 3.15 18.46 -9.30
N ASN A 143 3.87 19.26 -10.09
CA ASN A 143 5.20 19.77 -9.72
C ASN A 143 5.17 20.60 -8.44
N LYS A 144 4.13 21.42 -8.25
CA LYS A 144 4.00 22.30 -7.09
C LYS A 144 3.50 21.60 -5.83
N TYR A 145 2.48 20.74 -5.95
CA TYR A 145 1.77 20.19 -4.80
C TYR A 145 2.13 18.73 -4.48
N LEU A 146 2.45 17.92 -5.48
CA LEU A 146 2.66 16.48 -5.30
C LEU A 146 4.15 16.08 -5.25
N GLN A 147 5.03 16.82 -5.92
CA GLN A 147 6.44 16.43 -6.09
C GLN A 147 7.17 16.18 -4.76
N LEU A 148 6.92 17.01 -3.74
CA LEU A 148 7.55 16.84 -2.42
C LEU A 148 7.11 15.55 -1.73
N PHE A 149 5.85 15.17 -1.89
CA PHE A 149 5.33 13.90 -1.40
C PHE A 149 5.97 12.73 -2.14
N VAL A 150 6.03 12.79 -3.47
CA VAL A 150 6.64 11.76 -4.33
C VAL A 150 8.10 11.56 -3.98
N ASN A 151 8.88 12.64 -3.88
CA ASN A 151 10.29 12.59 -3.52
C ASN A 151 10.49 11.92 -2.15
N LYS A 152 9.63 12.23 -1.17
CA LYS A 152 9.74 11.65 0.17
C LYS A 152 9.38 10.16 0.19
N ILE A 153 8.30 9.77 -0.49
CA ILE A 153 7.84 8.37 -0.54
C ILE A 153 8.73 7.49 -1.41
N SER A 154 9.47 8.06 -2.37
CA SER A 154 10.38 7.33 -3.28
C SER A 154 11.39 6.41 -2.56
N VAL A 155 11.78 6.77 -1.32
CA VAL A 155 12.63 5.94 -0.46
C VAL A 155 11.99 4.57 -0.19
N ILE A 156 10.67 4.54 0.00
CA ILE A 156 9.87 3.35 0.29
C ILE A 156 9.43 2.67 -1.00
N SER A 157 8.78 3.42 -1.89
CA SER A 157 8.26 2.94 -3.18
C SER A 157 8.36 4.06 -4.23
N ASN A 158 8.85 3.71 -5.42
CA ASN A 158 8.92 4.65 -6.52
C ASN A 158 7.51 4.97 -7.05
N LEU A 159 7.23 6.23 -7.34
CA LEU A 159 5.94 6.66 -7.89
C LEU A 159 6.19 7.30 -9.25
N THR A 160 5.65 6.71 -10.31
CA THR A 160 5.60 7.33 -11.63
C THR A 160 4.26 8.03 -11.80
N VAL A 161 4.27 9.29 -12.22
CA VAL A 161 3.05 10.10 -12.36
C VAL A 161 2.76 10.33 -13.82
N ASP A 162 1.56 9.95 -14.26
CA ASP A 162 1.06 10.17 -15.61
C ASP A 162 -0.24 11.00 -15.53
N SER A 163 -0.54 11.73 -16.60
CA SER A 163 -1.78 12.50 -16.72
C SER A 163 -2.42 12.33 -18.09
N GLN A 164 -3.74 12.30 -18.13
CA GLN A 164 -4.51 12.20 -19.37
C GLN A 164 -5.82 12.98 -19.32
N ILE A 165 -6.37 13.29 -20.50
CA ILE A 165 -7.68 13.88 -20.68
C ILE A 165 -8.50 12.93 -21.55
N GLN A 166 -9.67 12.53 -21.06
CA GLN A 166 -10.60 11.66 -21.78
C GLN A 166 -11.91 12.39 -22.01
N HIS A 167 -12.30 12.52 -23.28
CA HIS A 167 -13.58 13.11 -23.68
C HIS A 167 -14.62 12.02 -23.95
N TYR A 168 -15.89 12.42 -23.98
CA TYR A 168 -17.05 11.54 -24.18
C TYR A 168 -17.17 10.44 -23.10
N ALA A 169 -16.72 10.74 -21.88
CA ALA A 169 -16.76 9.83 -20.74
C ALA A 169 -18.15 9.86 -20.08
N ARG A 170 -19.20 9.39 -20.78
CA ARG A 170 -20.56 9.36 -20.23
C ARG A 170 -20.71 8.24 -19.20
N LEU A 171 -21.51 8.48 -18.15
CA LEU A 171 -21.94 7.41 -17.24
C LEU A 171 -22.83 6.43 -18.00
N THR A 172 -22.61 5.13 -17.81
CA THR A 172 -23.50 4.09 -18.37
C THR A 172 -24.69 3.77 -17.49
N PHE A 173 -24.77 4.35 -16.29
CA PHE A 173 -25.97 4.34 -15.46
C PHE A 173 -26.48 5.76 -15.29
N GLU A 174 -27.80 5.87 -15.09
CA GLU A 174 -28.44 7.15 -14.86
C GLU A 174 -28.35 7.51 -13.36
N PRO A 175 -27.83 8.69 -13.02
CA PRO A 175 -27.85 9.17 -11.65
C PRO A 175 -29.30 9.47 -11.21
N PHE A 176 -29.56 9.38 -9.91
CA PHE A 176 -30.89 9.73 -9.39
C PHE A 176 -31.13 11.23 -9.55
N HIS A 177 -32.35 11.61 -9.91
CA HIS A 177 -32.74 13.01 -10.07
C HIS A 177 -33.64 13.45 -8.91
N LYS A 178 -33.26 14.53 -8.23
CA LYS A 178 -34.10 15.16 -7.22
C LYS A 178 -34.84 16.35 -7.82
N ALA A 179 -36.08 16.11 -8.25
CA ALA A 179 -36.89 17.10 -8.97
C ALA A 179 -37.16 18.40 -8.18
N ASP A 180 -37.26 18.32 -6.86
CA ASP A 180 -37.55 19.48 -6.00
C ASP A 180 -36.39 20.50 -5.96
N GLU A 181 -35.14 20.03 -6.10
CA GLU A 181 -33.93 20.85 -5.95
C GLU A 181 -33.09 20.93 -7.25
N ASN A 182 -33.57 20.31 -8.33
CA ASN A 182 -32.98 20.30 -9.68
C ASN A 182 -31.48 19.95 -9.70
N TYR A 183 -31.12 18.84 -9.06
CA TYR A 183 -29.80 18.24 -9.18
C TYR A 183 -29.84 16.72 -9.30
N PHE A 184 -28.74 16.17 -9.80
CA PHE A 184 -28.50 14.75 -9.89
C PHE A 184 -27.61 14.30 -8.74
N TYR A 185 -27.85 13.09 -8.22
CA TYR A 185 -27.05 12.56 -7.14
C TYR A 185 -26.67 11.09 -7.29
N LEU A 186 -25.54 10.76 -6.69
CA LEU A 186 -25.03 9.40 -6.54
C LEU A 186 -25.12 8.97 -5.08
N THR A 187 -25.67 7.78 -4.84
CA THR A 187 -25.66 7.14 -3.54
C THR A 187 -24.42 6.25 -3.40
N PRO A 188 -23.98 5.91 -2.16
CA PRO A 188 -22.81 5.07 -1.94
C PRO A 188 -22.85 3.70 -2.64
N GLU A 189 -24.06 3.18 -2.87
CA GLU A 189 -24.30 1.90 -3.56
C GLU A 189 -23.96 1.95 -5.05
N LEU A 190 -24.09 3.13 -5.68
CA LEU A 190 -23.78 3.35 -7.09
C LEU A 190 -22.30 3.69 -7.35
N LEU A 191 -21.56 4.10 -6.32
CA LEU A 191 -20.16 4.52 -6.45
C LEU A 191 -19.22 3.43 -6.99
N PRO A 192 -19.32 2.14 -6.59
CA PRO A 192 -18.50 1.08 -7.18
C PRO A 192 -18.79 0.86 -8.67
N HIS A 193 -20.04 1.10 -9.09
CA HIS A 193 -20.42 1.00 -10.49
C HIS A 193 -19.77 2.10 -11.34
N PHE A 194 -19.33 3.21 -10.75
CA PHE A 194 -18.65 4.30 -11.46
C PHE A 194 -17.44 3.82 -12.28
N ILE A 195 -16.62 2.88 -11.76
CA ILE A 195 -15.50 2.30 -12.52
C ILE A 195 -15.99 1.33 -13.59
N ASN A 196 -16.86 0.39 -13.21
CA ASN A 196 -17.31 -0.67 -14.13
C ASN A 196 -18.19 -0.13 -15.26
N ALA A 197 -18.81 1.03 -15.02
CA ALA A 197 -19.68 1.73 -15.94
C ALA A 197 -18.94 2.22 -17.17
N ALA A 198 -17.65 2.44 -17.09
CA ALA A 198 -16.95 3.00 -18.21
C ALA A 198 -15.80 2.09 -18.60
N GLU A 199 -15.74 1.76 -19.88
CA GLU A 199 -14.52 1.33 -20.55
C GLU A 199 -13.55 2.53 -20.58
N TRP A 200 -13.22 3.08 -19.42
CA TRP A 200 -12.13 4.01 -19.30
C TRP A 200 -10.90 3.22 -19.70
N ASN A 201 -10.30 3.55 -20.83
CA ASN A 201 -9.03 3.00 -21.28
C ASN A 201 -7.91 3.52 -20.35
N LEU A 202 -7.96 3.15 -19.07
CA LEU A 202 -6.99 3.47 -18.02
C LEU A 202 -5.79 2.52 -18.07
N ALA A 203 -5.88 1.45 -18.86
CA ALA A 203 -4.80 0.50 -19.03
C ALA A 203 -3.66 1.14 -19.80
N SER A 204 -2.60 1.53 -19.11
CA SER A 204 -1.30 1.78 -19.74
C SER A 204 -0.70 0.43 -20.12
N ALA A 205 -0.47 0.19 -21.41
CA ALA A 205 0.14 -1.04 -21.94
C ALA A 205 1.64 -1.19 -21.57
N VAL A 206 2.18 -0.32 -20.71
CA VAL A 206 3.62 -0.10 -20.56
C VAL A 206 4.20 -0.76 -19.30
N SER A 207 3.38 -1.12 -18.30
CA SER A 207 3.88 -1.55 -17.00
C SER A 207 3.02 -2.64 -16.33
N SER A 208 3.68 -3.60 -15.68
CA SER A 208 3.06 -4.63 -14.83
C SER A 208 2.89 -4.20 -13.37
N TYR A 209 3.27 -2.96 -13.03
CA TYR A 209 3.16 -2.44 -11.67
C TYR A 209 1.73 -2.01 -11.33
N PRO A 210 1.33 -2.04 -10.04
CA PRO A 210 0.00 -1.60 -9.65
C PRO A 210 -0.24 -0.12 -9.94
N THR A 211 -1.40 0.18 -10.54
CA THR A 211 -1.81 1.53 -10.92
C THR A 211 -2.84 2.09 -9.93
N LEU A 212 -2.64 3.35 -9.53
CA LEU A 212 -3.52 4.16 -8.70
C LEU A 212 -4.16 5.24 -9.57
N ASN A 213 -5.50 5.25 -9.65
CA ASN A 213 -6.23 6.11 -10.57
C ASN A 213 -6.89 7.28 -9.83
N PHE A 214 -6.62 8.52 -10.26
CA PHE A 214 -7.23 9.71 -9.71
C PHE A 214 -8.03 10.44 -10.79
N ILE A 215 -9.35 10.42 -10.67
CA ILE A 215 -10.25 10.96 -11.68
C ILE A 215 -10.83 12.29 -11.21
N LEU A 216 -10.72 13.30 -12.05
CA LEU A 216 -11.56 14.49 -12.00
C LEU A 216 -12.66 14.34 -13.06
N TYR A 217 -13.89 14.13 -12.61
CA TYR A 217 -15.04 13.92 -13.48
C TYR A 217 -15.87 15.19 -13.63
N VAL A 218 -16.17 15.55 -14.87
CA VAL A 218 -17.08 16.63 -15.24
C VAL A 218 -18.30 16.02 -15.95
N PRO A 219 -19.51 16.09 -15.36
CA PRO A 219 -20.70 15.47 -15.92
C PRO A 219 -21.15 16.14 -17.22
N SER A 220 -21.97 15.45 -18.02
CA SER A 220 -22.66 16.05 -19.17
C SER A 220 -23.74 17.04 -18.70
N LYS A 221 -24.21 17.91 -19.61
CA LYS A 221 -25.26 18.89 -19.28
C LYS A 221 -26.55 18.24 -18.76
N ASP A 222 -26.92 17.10 -19.34
CA ASP A 222 -28.13 16.35 -18.97
C ASP A 222 -28.07 15.75 -17.56
N GLN A 223 -26.88 15.68 -16.96
CA GLN A 223 -26.64 15.09 -15.63
C GLN A 223 -25.99 16.10 -14.67
N SER A 224 -26.06 17.39 -14.99
CA SER A 224 -25.41 18.47 -14.24
C SER A 224 -26.46 19.35 -13.56
N PRO A 225 -26.25 19.78 -12.30
CA PRO A 225 -25.11 19.48 -11.44
C PRO A 225 -25.21 18.08 -10.79
N LEU A 226 -24.07 17.40 -10.67
CA LEU A 226 -23.96 16.06 -10.06
C LEU A 226 -23.28 16.13 -8.69
N TYR A 227 -23.94 15.56 -7.68
CA TYR A 227 -23.44 15.52 -6.30
C TYR A 227 -23.43 14.11 -5.72
N ILE A 228 -22.56 13.87 -4.74
CA ILE A 228 -22.56 12.62 -3.98
C ILE A 228 -23.33 12.84 -2.68
N GLN A 229 -24.24 11.92 -2.36
CA GLN A 229 -24.96 11.92 -1.08
C GLN A 229 -24.38 10.89 -0.13
N ASP A 230 -24.34 11.23 1.16
CA ASP A 230 -24.04 10.29 2.23
C ASP A 230 -25.21 9.31 2.47
N SER A 231 -25.00 8.29 3.31
CA SER A 231 -26.06 7.34 3.70
C SER A 231 -27.25 7.98 4.44
N LYS A 232 -27.16 9.27 4.80
CA LYS A 232 -28.21 10.05 5.46
C LYS A 232 -28.91 11.02 4.49
N GLY A 233 -28.54 11.02 3.21
CA GLY A 233 -29.11 11.87 2.16
C GLY A 233 -28.53 13.29 2.10
N ASN A 234 -27.45 13.59 2.83
CA ASN A 234 -26.80 14.90 2.79
C ASN A 234 -25.77 14.97 1.65
N ILE A 235 -25.67 16.12 0.99
CA ILE A 235 -24.66 16.38 -0.03
C ILE A 235 -23.26 16.43 0.62
N MET A 236 -22.33 15.67 0.07
CA MET A 236 -20.93 15.69 0.51
C MET A 236 -20.22 16.97 0.06
N GLU A 237 -19.65 17.73 1.00
CA GLU A 237 -18.95 18.98 0.70
C GLU A 237 -17.78 18.83 -0.27
N SER A 238 -17.01 17.74 -0.15
CA SER A 238 -15.85 17.47 -1.00
C SER A 238 -16.22 16.97 -2.40
N ASN A 239 -17.46 16.47 -2.56
CA ASN A 239 -17.94 15.77 -3.75
C ASN A 239 -16.94 14.71 -4.29
N ALA A 240 -16.33 13.97 -3.36
CA ALA A 240 -15.24 13.05 -3.64
C ALA A 240 -15.41 11.72 -2.90
N PHE A 241 -14.96 10.64 -3.51
CA PHE A 241 -14.95 9.31 -2.91
C PHE A 241 -13.68 8.53 -3.25
N LEU A 242 -13.35 7.57 -2.40
CA LEU A 242 -12.19 6.70 -2.55
C LEU A 242 -12.66 5.28 -2.83
N ILE A 243 -12.04 4.62 -3.79
CA ILE A 243 -12.26 3.22 -4.10
C ILE A 243 -11.05 2.42 -3.60
N PRO A 244 -11.25 1.54 -2.60
CA PRO A 244 -10.20 0.70 -2.02
C PRO A 244 -9.34 0.01 -3.08
N ARG A 245 -8.02 0.05 -2.92
CA ARG A 245 -7.02 -0.59 -3.79
C ARG A 245 -7.06 -0.17 -5.27
N TRP A 246 -7.73 0.93 -5.58
CA TRP A 246 -7.86 1.39 -6.95
C TRP A 246 -7.51 2.87 -7.10
N GLY A 247 -8.09 3.75 -6.28
CA GLY A 247 -7.96 5.17 -6.58
C GLY A 247 -9.02 6.07 -5.96
N GLY A 248 -9.06 7.31 -6.43
CA GLY A 248 -9.98 8.34 -5.97
C GLY A 248 -10.70 9.04 -7.11
N VAL A 249 -11.94 9.47 -6.87
CA VAL A 249 -12.76 10.17 -7.84
C VAL A 249 -13.29 11.45 -7.20
N ILE A 250 -13.21 12.55 -7.94
CA ILE A 250 -13.76 13.85 -7.56
C ILE A 250 -14.70 14.31 -8.68
N ILE A 251 -15.91 14.73 -8.32
CA ILE A 251 -16.88 15.26 -9.27
C ILE A 251 -16.89 16.79 -9.16
N LYS A 252 -16.66 17.48 -10.29
CA LYS A 252 -16.74 18.94 -10.36
C LYS A 252 -17.77 19.38 -11.38
N ASN A 253 -18.55 20.38 -10.97
CA ASN A 253 -19.56 21.05 -11.78
C ASN A 253 -19.04 22.46 -12.12
N PRO A 254 -18.20 22.62 -13.17
CA PRO A 254 -17.72 23.93 -13.61
C PRO A 254 -18.86 24.77 -14.21
N ASP A 255 -18.67 26.09 -14.23
CA ASP A 255 -19.56 26.98 -14.96
C ASP A 255 -19.47 26.70 -16.47
N ARG A 256 -20.63 26.70 -17.13
CA ARG A 256 -20.78 26.38 -18.55
C ARG A 256 -21.00 27.62 -19.41
N SER A 257 -21.07 28.81 -18.80
CA SER A 257 -21.40 30.08 -19.47
C SER A 257 -20.51 30.40 -20.68
N THR A 258 -19.23 30.01 -20.64
CA THR A 258 -18.22 30.29 -21.67
C THR A 258 -18.03 29.18 -22.71
N GLY A 259 -18.64 28.01 -22.53
CA GLY A 259 -18.46 26.83 -23.40
C GLY A 259 -17.07 26.16 -23.33
N ALA A 260 -16.11 26.76 -22.63
CA ALA A 260 -14.83 26.17 -22.30
C ALA A 260 -14.41 26.54 -20.86
N HIS A 261 -13.86 25.57 -20.12
CA HIS A 261 -13.35 25.76 -18.76
C HIS A 261 -11.92 25.20 -18.65
N ASN A 262 -10.97 26.04 -18.26
CA ASN A 262 -9.63 25.58 -17.92
C ASN A 262 -9.46 25.60 -16.40
N PHE A 263 -9.19 24.44 -15.80
CA PHE A 263 -8.90 24.34 -14.37
C PHE A 263 -7.53 24.95 -14.08
N SER A 264 -7.55 26.15 -13.51
CA SER A 264 -6.34 26.89 -13.12
C SER A 264 -5.65 26.23 -11.92
N LEU A 265 -4.39 26.61 -11.69
CA LEU A 265 -3.60 26.13 -10.55
C LEU A 265 -4.26 26.36 -9.18
N GLU A 266 -5.00 27.46 -9.02
CA GLU A 266 -5.70 27.78 -7.76
C GLU A 266 -6.88 26.85 -7.52
N GLU A 267 -7.66 26.52 -8.56
CA GLU A 267 -8.76 25.55 -8.48
C GLU A 267 -8.22 24.14 -8.21
N LEU A 268 -7.12 23.78 -8.89
CA LEU A 268 -6.45 22.50 -8.72
C LEU A 268 -5.86 22.33 -7.31
N LYS A 269 -5.55 23.40 -6.58
CA LYS A 269 -5.04 23.31 -5.19
C LYS A 269 -5.98 22.52 -4.27
N SER A 270 -7.29 22.80 -4.34
CA SER A 270 -8.29 22.08 -3.52
C SER A 270 -8.41 20.62 -3.95
N ILE A 271 -8.41 20.36 -5.26
CA ILE A 271 -8.51 19.03 -5.86
C ILE A 271 -7.29 18.18 -5.49
N MET A 272 -6.09 18.73 -5.63
CA MET A 272 -4.83 18.08 -5.28
C MET A 272 -4.74 17.76 -3.79
N SER A 273 -5.25 18.62 -2.91
CA SER A 273 -5.31 18.33 -1.47
C SER A 273 -6.13 17.07 -1.17
N ILE A 274 -7.27 16.90 -1.84
CA ILE A 274 -8.12 15.71 -1.72
C ILE A 274 -7.40 14.49 -2.29
N PHE A 275 -6.82 14.59 -3.50
CA PHE A 275 -6.08 13.49 -4.11
C PHE A 275 -4.88 13.04 -3.28
N ILE A 276 -4.12 13.97 -2.70
CA ILE A 276 -2.99 13.65 -1.81
C ILE A 276 -3.50 12.94 -0.55
N THR A 277 -4.63 13.37 0.02
CA THR A 277 -5.24 12.71 1.19
C THR A 277 -5.68 11.28 0.86
N GLN A 278 -6.28 11.08 -0.31
CA GLN A 278 -6.68 9.77 -0.81
C GLN A 278 -5.46 8.87 -1.11
N LEU A 279 -4.42 9.42 -1.73
CA LEU A 279 -3.15 8.74 -2.02
C LEU A 279 -2.43 8.32 -0.74
N ARG A 280 -2.37 9.20 0.28
CA ARG A 280 -1.88 8.87 1.63
C ARG A 280 -2.59 7.64 2.17
N GLY A 281 -3.92 7.63 2.15
CA GLY A 281 -4.73 6.50 2.60
C GLY A 281 -4.45 5.20 1.83
N LEU A 282 -4.36 5.27 0.50
CA LEU A 282 -4.08 4.09 -0.35
C LEU A 282 -2.68 3.50 -0.11
N LEU A 283 -1.67 4.36 0.09
CA LEU A 283 -0.32 3.94 0.47
C LEU A 283 -0.22 3.50 1.94
N GLY A 284 -1.31 3.68 2.70
CA GLY A 284 -1.43 3.35 4.12
C GLY A 284 -0.59 4.25 5.02
N VAL A 285 -0.43 5.51 4.63
CA VAL A 285 -0.09 6.58 5.56
C VAL A 285 -1.33 6.79 6.43
N HIS A 286 -1.30 6.22 7.62
CA HIS A 286 -2.35 6.42 8.62
C HIS A 286 -1.93 7.58 9.52
N ASP A 287 -2.90 8.39 9.91
CA ASP A 287 -2.68 9.42 10.90
C ASP A 287 -2.51 8.73 12.27
N VAL A 288 -1.26 8.37 12.60
CA VAL A 288 -0.83 7.67 13.84
C VAL A 288 -1.51 8.24 15.09
N TRP A 289 -1.78 9.54 15.04
CA TRP A 289 -2.28 10.29 16.16
C TRP A 289 -3.79 10.40 16.25
N THR A 290 -4.53 10.16 15.17
CA THR A 290 -6.00 10.06 15.24
C THR A 290 -6.36 8.85 16.10
N GLU A 291 -5.67 7.73 15.88
CA GLU A 291 -5.79 6.52 16.70
C GLU A 291 -5.34 6.77 18.15
N ALA A 292 -4.20 7.44 18.36
CA ALA A 292 -3.73 7.80 19.69
C ALA A 292 -4.71 8.73 20.44
N LYS A 293 -5.36 9.67 19.73
CA LYS A 293 -6.37 10.57 20.31
C LYS A 293 -7.60 9.82 20.79
N HIS A 294 -7.98 8.73 20.12
CA HIS A 294 -9.07 7.86 20.58
C HIS A 294 -8.67 6.99 21.79
N ALA A 295 -7.37 6.71 21.95
CA ALA A 295 -6.84 5.90 23.05
C ALA A 295 -6.53 6.70 24.33
N LEU A 296 -6.23 7.99 24.21
CA LEU A 296 -5.90 8.88 25.34
C LEU A 296 -7.16 9.46 25.99
N ASP A 297 -7.13 9.60 27.33
CA ASP A 297 -8.24 10.17 28.13
C ASP A 297 -8.60 11.60 27.70
N VAL A 298 -9.86 11.98 27.93
CA VAL A 298 -10.49 13.30 27.64
C VAL A 298 -9.72 14.51 28.21
N THR A 299 -8.76 14.29 29.10
CA THR A 299 -7.95 15.31 29.80
C THR A 299 -6.69 15.74 29.04
N THR A 300 -6.35 15.12 27.91
CA THR A 300 -5.17 15.47 27.11
C THR A 300 -5.57 16.08 25.78
N ASN A 301 -5.21 17.35 25.54
CA ASN A 301 -5.43 18.00 24.25
C ASN A 301 -4.20 17.83 23.36
N ILE A 302 -4.36 17.15 22.23
CA ILE A 302 -3.27 16.90 21.28
C ILE A 302 -3.45 17.82 20.07
N GLU A 303 -2.45 18.66 19.84
CA GLU A 303 -2.35 19.54 18.67
C GLU A 303 -1.25 19.07 17.74
N PHE A 304 -1.59 18.95 16.46
CA PHE A 304 -0.65 18.55 15.41
C PHE A 304 -0.20 19.77 14.64
N VAL A 305 1.11 19.94 14.50
CA VAL A 305 1.65 20.86 13.52
C VAL A 305 1.36 20.26 12.14
N THR A 306 0.60 20.98 11.32
CA THR A 306 0.31 20.56 9.95
C THR A 306 1.61 20.56 9.15
N PRO A 307 1.93 19.50 8.38
CA PRO A 307 3.14 19.50 7.56
C PRO A 307 3.01 20.59 6.49
N PRO A 308 3.89 21.61 6.49
CA PRO A 308 3.68 22.78 5.63
C PRO A 308 3.79 22.46 4.15
N ASN A 309 4.56 21.43 3.76
CA ASN A 309 4.90 21.16 2.35
C ASN A 309 5.02 19.69 1.93
N THR A 310 5.26 18.74 2.84
CA THR A 310 5.58 17.33 2.46
C THR A 310 4.39 16.39 2.46
N ALA A 311 3.20 16.87 2.86
CA ALA A 311 1.98 16.10 3.08
C ALA A 311 2.08 14.90 4.07
N VAL A 312 3.28 14.56 4.55
CA VAL A 312 3.56 13.45 5.48
C VAL A 312 4.53 13.90 6.55
N THR A 313 4.19 13.66 7.81
CA THR A 313 5.08 13.93 8.96
C THR A 313 6.20 12.88 9.06
N MET A 314 7.30 13.17 9.76
CA MET A 314 8.35 12.14 9.95
C MET A 314 7.87 10.96 10.81
N TRP A 315 6.91 11.20 11.70
CA TRP A 315 6.25 10.15 12.50
C TRP A 315 5.51 9.14 11.63
N GLU A 316 4.67 9.66 10.73
CA GLU A 316 3.95 8.85 9.73
C GLU A 316 4.90 8.11 8.79
N PHE A 317 5.95 8.79 8.32
CA PHE A 317 6.95 8.20 7.43
C PHE A 317 7.69 7.04 8.09
N ASP A 318 8.06 7.18 9.37
CA ASP A 318 8.72 6.12 10.13
C ASP A 318 7.82 4.92 10.37
N SER A 319 6.56 5.18 10.75
CA SER A 319 5.55 4.14 10.96
C SER A 319 5.30 3.37 9.66
N LEU A 320 5.15 4.09 8.54
CA LEU A 320 5.03 3.49 7.21
C LEU A 320 6.27 2.64 6.87
N THR A 321 7.47 3.16 7.12
CA THR A 321 8.73 2.45 6.86
C THR A 321 8.79 1.14 7.64
N ARG A 322 8.54 1.15 8.94
CA ARG A 322 8.55 -0.06 9.78
C ARG A 322 7.50 -1.08 9.33
N ARG A 323 6.30 -0.61 9.01
CA ARG A 323 5.22 -1.46 8.50
C ARG A 323 5.60 -2.12 7.17
N ARG A 324 6.18 -1.37 6.22
CA ARG A 324 6.64 -1.94 4.93
C ARG A 324 7.82 -2.88 5.10
N ILE A 325 8.74 -2.65 6.03
CA ILE A 325 9.83 -3.61 6.32
C ILE A 325 9.23 -4.95 6.77
N ALA A 326 8.29 -4.92 7.73
CA ALA A 326 7.63 -6.12 8.23
C ALA A 326 6.86 -6.84 7.11
N GLU A 327 6.07 -6.11 6.33
CA GLU A 327 5.32 -6.62 5.18
C GLU A 327 6.25 -7.30 4.17
N ASN A 328 7.36 -6.65 3.78
CA ASN A 328 8.32 -7.19 2.82
C ASN A 328 8.96 -8.48 3.31
N ILE A 329 9.37 -8.53 4.58
CA ILE A 329 9.96 -9.74 5.19
C ILE A 329 8.96 -10.89 5.15
N ILE A 330 7.71 -10.66 5.59
CA ILE A 330 6.68 -11.70 5.69
C ILE A 330 6.28 -12.20 4.30
N THR A 331 6.08 -11.29 3.35
CA THR A 331 5.75 -11.64 1.98
C THR A 331 6.88 -12.41 1.33
N SER A 332 8.14 -11.96 1.47
CA SER A 332 9.30 -12.70 0.93
C SER A 332 9.39 -14.13 1.49
N ILE A 333 9.24 -14.30 2.82
CA ILE A 333 9.27 -15.62 3.46
C ILE A 333 8.13 -16.50 2.92
N THR A 334 6.93 -15.92 2.78
CA THR A 334 5.75 -16.65 2.28
C THR A 334 5.95 -17.05 0.83
N THR A 335 6.43 -16.16 -0.04
CA THR A 335 6.74 -16.43 -1.45
C THR A 335 7.80 -17.51 -1.60
N LEU A 336 8.92 -17.43 -0.85
CA LEU A 336 9.96 -18.47 -0.86
C LEU A 336 9.44 -19.82 -0.35
N LYS A 337 8.56 -19.80 0.66
CA LYS A 337 7.91 -21.02 1.15
C LYS A 337 7.00 -21.63 0.09
N SER A 338 6.19 -20.81 -0.59
CA SER A 338 5.35 -21.25 -1.71
C SER A 338 6.17 -21.79 -2.87
N LEU A 339 7.31 -21.16 -3.18
CA LEU A 339 8.26 -21.66 -4.18
C LEU A 339 8.79 -23.05 -3.81
N SER A 340 9.24 -23.22 -2.57
CA SER A 340 9.74 -24.50 -2.04
C SER A 340 8.67 -25.60 -2.11
N GLN A 341 7.43 -25.26 -1.73
CA GLN A 341 6.30 -26.18 -1.84
C GLN A 341 6.02 -26.56 -3.30
N LEU A 342 5.99 -25.59 -4.21
CA LEU A 342 5.73 -25.81 -5.63
C LEU A 342 6.78 -26.73 -6.28
N VAL A 343 8.07 -26.52 -5.96
CA VAL A 343 9.17 -27.38 -6.42
C VAL A 343 9.06 -28.80 -5.84
N THR A 344 8.55 -28.95 -4.63
CA THR A 344 8.37 -30.26 -3.97
C THR A 344 7.16 -31.02 -4.52
N GLU A 345 6.07 -30.32 -4.83
CA GLU A 345 4.79 -30.91 -5.25
C GLU A 345 4.73 -31.26 -6.74
N ILE A 346 5.47 -30.55 -7.60
CA ILE A 346 5.47 -30.77 -9.04
C ILE A 346 6.68 -31.65 -9.44
N PRO A 347 6.50 -32.97 -9.60
CA PRO A 347 7.61 -33.86 -9.96
C PRO A 347 8.16 -33.49 -11.34
N ASN A 348 9.48 -33.46 -11.47
CA ASN A 348 10.24 -33.07 -12.67
C ASN A 348 10.17 -31.59 -13.06
N MET A 349 9.84 -30.70 -12.12
CA MET A 349 10.07 -29.27 -12.33
C MET A 349 11.56 -28.98 -12.49
N VAL A 350 11.94 -28.38 -13.61
CA VAL A 350 13.34 -27.97 -13.86
C VAL A 350 13.52 -26.55 -13.32
N VAL A 351 14.32 -26.43 -12.26
CA VAL A 351 14.71 -25.15 -11.66
C VAL A 351 16.08 -24.78 -12.21
N LEU A 352 16.17 -23.63 -12.90
CA LEU A 352 17.42 -23.15 -13.50
C LEU A 352 18.34 -22.49 -12.47
N ASP A 353 19.65 -22.47 -12.76
CA ASP A 353 20.69 -21.95 -11.84
C ASP A 353 20.48 -20.47 -11.46
N HIS A 354 19.90 -19.66 -12.36
CA HIS A 354 19.63 -18.25 -12.07
C HIS A 354 18.55 -18.11 -10.99
N ILE A 355 17.53 -18.96 -11.00
CA ILE A 355 16.46 -18.99 -9.97
C ILE A 355 17.05 -19.39 -8.62
N GLN A 356 17.92 -20.40 -8.61
CA GLN A 356 18.65 -20.78 -7.41
C GLN A 356 19.45 -19.60 -6.86
N THR A 357 20.15 -18.85 -7.73
CA THR A 357 20.93 -17.67 -7.35
C THR A 357 20.04 -16.58 -6.75
N GLU A 358 18.90 -16.27 -7.38
CA GLU A 358 17.92 -15.31 -6.87
C GLU A 358 17.39 -15.71 -5.50
N VAL A 359 17.06 -16.98 -5.29
CA VAL A 359 16.60 -17.50 -3.98
C VAL A 359 17.68 -17.34 -2.91
N PHE A 360 18.94 -17.67 -3.19
CA PHE A 360 20.03 -17.47 -2.23
C PHE A 360 20.24 -15.99 -1.91
N LEU A 361 20.21 -15.11 -2.90
CA LEU A 361 20.31 -13.68 -2.69
C LEU A 361 19.12 -13.12 -1.91
N ALA A 362 17.91 -13.65 -2.12
CA ALA A 362 16.72 -13.28 -1.36
C ALA A 362 16.87 -13.64 0.12
N LEU A 363 17.35 -14.86 0.42
CA LEU A 363 17.61 -15.33 1.78
C LEU A 363 18.71 -14.51 2.49
N ASP A 364 19.79 -14.19 1.79
CA ASP A 364 20.87 -13.34 2.32
C ASP A 364 20.37 -11.93 2.64
N ASN A 365 19.58 -11.32 1.74
CA ASN A 365 18.96 -10.02 2.00
C ASN A 365 17.94 -10.08 3.15
N LEU A 366 17.17 -11.16 3.31
CA LEU A 366 16.30 -11.35 4.48
C LEU A 366 17.10 -11.37 5.78
N ALA A 367 18.20 -12.13 5.81
CA ALA A 367 19.06 -12.19 6.99
C ALA A 367 19.66 -10.81 7.33
N LYS A 368 20.16 -10.07 6.32
CA LYS A 368 20.66 -8.70 6.48
C LYS A 368 19.57 -7.74 6.96
N SER A 369 18.35 -7.84 6.43
CA SER A 369 17.22 -7.02 6.87
C SER A 369 16.92 -7.22 8.36
N CYS A 370 16.83 -8.48 8.81
CA CYS A 370 16.60 -8.84 10.21
C CYS A 370 17.74 -8.36 11.12
N ALA A 371 19.00 -8.49 10.69
CA ALA A 371 20.16 -8.01 11.46
C ALA A 371 20.14 -6.46 11.61
N ASN A 372 19.84 -5.74 10.53
CA ASN A 372 19.75 -4.28 10.56
C ASN A 372 18.56 -3.79 11.42
N LEU A 373 17.43 -4.50 11.40
CA LEU A 373 16.31 -4.22 12.31
C LEU A 373 16.72 -4.34 13.77
N HIS A 374 17.46 -5.40 14.14
CA HIS A 374 17.96 -5.59 15.49
C HIS A 374 18.89 -4.45 15.96
N ASN A 375 19.62 -3.86 15.01
CA ASN A 375 20.53 -2.74 15.24
C ASN A 375 19.86 -1.35 15.14
N ASN A 376 18.53 -1.28 14.98
CA ASN A 376 17.76 -0.04 14.76
C ASN A 376 18.13 0.71 13.47
N GLN A 377 18.72 0.05 12.48
CA GLN A 377 19.11 0.63 11.20
C GLN A 377 17.98 0.48 10.16
N TYR A 378 16.87 1.17 10.38
CA TYR A 378 15.64 1.00 9.59
C TYR A 378 15.82 1.27 8.09
N ASN A 379 16.66 2.23 7.70
CA ASN A 379 16.89 2.53 6.29
C ASN A 379 17.59 1.37 5.56
N LEU A 380 18.60 0.76 6.20
CA LEU A 380 19.29 -0.42 5.66
C LEU A 380 18.37 -1.65 5.68
N ALA A 381 17.59 -1.81 6.75
CA ALA A 381 16.60 -2.87 6.83
C ALA A 381 15.56 -2.76 5.70
N LEU A 382 15.06 -1.56 5.41
CA LEU A 382 14.16 -1.31 4.29
C LEU A 382 14.83 -1.63 2.95
N TYR A 383 16.07 -1.20 2.73
CA TYR A 383 16.80 -1.52 1.50
C TYR A 383 16.90 -3.04 1.26
N HIS A 384 17.33 -3.79 2.28
CA HIS A 384 17.47 -5.24 2.16
C HIS A 384 16.12 -5.96 2.10
N SER A 385 15.08 -5.50 2.81
CA SER A 385 13.75 -6.10 2.72
C SER A 385 13.14 -5.91 1.33
N LYS A 386 13.37 -4.76 0.69
CA LYS A 386 12.97 -4.50 -0.70
C LYS A 386 13.67 -5.45 -1.68
N LYS A 387 14.99 -5.62 -1.53
CA LYS A 387 15.74 -6.56 -2.38
C LYS A 387 15.30 -8.00 -2.19
N ALA A 388 15.01 -8.40 -0.95
CA ALA A 388 14.49 -9.73 -0.65
C ALA A 388 13.16 -10.03 -1.37
N ILE A 389 12.19 -9.11 -1.31
CA ILE A 389 10.89 -9.33 -1.95
C ILE A 389 11.00 -9.31 -3.48
N GLU A 390 11.77 -8.37 -4.05
CA GLU A 390 12.03 -8.31 -5.50
C GLU A 390 12.62 -9.62 -6.02
N LEU A 391 13.63 -10.16 -5.35
CA LEU A 391 14.28 -11.42 -5.75
C LEU A 391 13.38 -12.64 -5.52
N ALA A 392 12.62 -12.67 -4.42
CA ALA A 392 11.70 -13.77 -4.15
C ALA A 392 10.55 -13.83 -5.16
N GLU A 393 9.97 -12.67 -5.53
CA GLU A 393 8.93 -12.59 -6.55
C GLU A 393 9.47 -12.86 -7.95
N SER A 394 10.66 -12.35 -8.29
CA SER A 394 11.36 -12.65 -9.55
C SER A 394 11.51 -14.17 -9.73
N ALA A 395 12.06 -14.85 -8.72
CA ALA A 395 12.27 -16.29 -8.75
C ALA A 395 10.95 -17.10 -8.82
N PHE A 396 9.89 -16.63 -8.14
CA PHE A 396 8.60 -17.33 -8.10
C PHE A 396 7.81 -17.18 -9.40
N PHE A 397 7.82 -15.98 -9.99
CA PHE A 397 7.09 -15.66 -11.22
C PHE A 397 7.96 -15.78 -12.48
N ASP A 398 9.15 -16.35 -12.37
CA ASP A 398 10.05 -16.53 -13.51
C ASP A 398 9.35 -17.32 -14.63
N PRO A 399 9.36 -16.84 -15.89
CA PRO A 399 8.68 -17.52 -17.00
C PRO A 399 9.13 -18.97 -17.21
N THR A 400 10.37 -19.32 -16.84
CA THR A 400 10.92 -20.68 -16.97
C THR A 400 10.33 -21.66 -15.94
N MET A 401 9.78 -21.15 -14.82
CA MET A 401 9.07 -21.96 -13.83
C MET A 401 7.69 -22.39 -14.30
N VAL A 402 7.08 -21.65 -15.22
CA VAL A 402 5.73 -21.94 -15.78
C VAL A 402 5.81 -22.63 -17.15
N SER A 403 6.96 -22.57 -17.84
CA SER A 403 7.03 -22.87 -19.29
C SER A 403 7.58 -24.24 -19.68
N MET A 404 8.04 -25.08 -18.74
CA MET A 404 8.32 -26.47 -19.09
C MET A 404 7.05 -27.30 -19.02
N LEU A 405 6.32 -27.23 -20.13
CA LEU A 405 5.46 -28.26 -20.71
C LEU A 405 5.39 -29.49 -19.82
N TYR A 406 4.32 -29.56 -19.04
CA TYR A 406 3.75 -30.79 -18.56
C TYR A 406 3.65 -31.74 -19.77
N PHE A 407 4.66 -32.59 -19.96
CA PHE A 407 4.53 -33.82 -20.70
C PHE A 407 4.16 -34.85 -19.65
N PRO A 408 2.86 -34.99 -19.30
CA PRO A 408 2.44 -36.02 -18.39
C PRO A 408 2.99 -37.35 -18.91
N ASP A 409 3.34 -38.24 -17.99
CA ASP A 409 3.93 -39.51 -18.40
C ASP A 409 3.01 -40.25 -19.39
N GLU A 410 1.70 -40.03 -19.34
CA GLU A 410 0.73 -40.46 -20.35
C GLU A 410 1.08 -40.03 -21.79
N HIS A 411 1.52 -38.79 -21.99
CA HIS A 411 1.93 -38.29 -23.31
C HIS A 411 3.30 -38.86 -23.72
N LYS A 412 4.23 -39.08 -22.78
CA LYS A 412 5.47 -39.82 -23.06
C LYS A 412 5.13 -41.24 -23.52
N TYR A 413 4.28 -41.96 -22.79
CA TYR A 413 3.85 -43.30 -23.17
C TYR A 413 3.11 -43.28 -24.51
N ALA A 414 2.24 -42.31 -24.78
CA ALA A 414 1.54 -42.22 -26.07
C ALA A 414 2.52 -42.05 -27.26
N ILE A 415 3.62 -41.33 -27.09
CA ILE A 415 4.65 -41.15 -28.12
C ILE A 415 5.52 -42.41 -28.27
N TYR A 416 5.93 -43.01 -27.15
CA TYR A 416 6.90 -44.11 -27.16
C TYR A 416 6.26 -45.49 -27.37
N MET A 417 5.03 -45.73 -26.91
CA MET A 417 4.34 -47.03 -27.01
C MET A 417 4.20 -47.53 -28.46
N PRO A 418 3.82 -46.73 -29.46
CA PRO A 418 3.76 -47.19 -30.85
C PRO A 418 5.11 -47.66 -31.41
N LEU A 419 6.23 -47.15 -30.89
CA LEU A 419 7.58 -47.56 -31.30
C LEU A 419 8.02 -48.83 -30.58
N PHE A 420 7.81 -48.90 -29.25
CA PHE A 420 8.32 -50.00 -28.43
C PHE A 420 7.41 -51.21 -28.36
N VAL A 421 6.09 -51.06 -28.43
CA VAL A 421 5.15 -52.20 -28.34
C VAL A 421 5.34 -53.19 -29.49
N PRO A 422 5.44 -52.77 -30.77
CA PRO A 422 5.65 -53.71 -31.88
C PRO A 422 6.97 -54.47 -31.81
N ILE A 423 7.99 -53.90 -31.16
CA ILE A 423 9.30 -54.56 -30.96
C ILE A 423 9.25 -55.48 -29.74
N SER A 424 8.63 -55.02 -28.65
CA SER A 424 8.63 -55.71 -27.35
C SER A 424 7.72 -56.93 -27.34
N VAL A 425 6.55 -56.87 -27.99
CA VAL A 425 5.57 -57.97 -27.99
C VAL A 425 6.13 -59.24 -28.66
N PRO A 426 6.71 -59.19 -29.89
CA PRO A 426 7.31 -60.37 -30.50
C PRO A 426 8.47 -60.95 -29.70
N LEU A 427 9.32 -60.09 -29.11
CA LEU A 427 10.43 -60.51 -28.26
C LEU A 427 9.93 -61.28 -27.02
N LEU A 428 8.89 -60.78 -26.35
CA LEU A 428 8.29 -61.45 -25.20
C LEU A 428 7.63 -62.77 -25.58
N VAL A 429 6.95 -62.84 -26.73
CA VAL A 429 6.33 -64.08 -27.23
C VAL A 429 7.41 -65.11 -27.60
N ALA A 430 8.49 -64.69 -28.27
CA ALA A 430 9.61 -65.55 -28.61
C ALA A 430 10.28 -66.11 -27.34
N LEU A 431 10.54 -65.24 -26.35
CA LEU A 431 11.08 -65.62 -25.05
C LEU A 431 10.16 -66.62 -24.33
N HIS A 432 8.85 -66.39 -24.34
CA HIS A 432 7.89 -67.29 -23.71
C HIS A 432 7.85 -68.67 -24.38
N ARG A 433 7.89 -68.73 -25.72
CA ARG A 433 7.95 -70.00 -26.47
C ARG A 433 9.22 -70.78 -26.16
N GLU A 434 10.36 -70.09 -26.09
CA GLU A 434 11.64 -70.73 -25.78
C GLU A 434 11.62 -71.29 -24.34
N ILE A 435 11.14 -70.53 -23.36
CA ILE A 435 10.99 -71.00 -21.98
C ILE A 435 10.06 -72.21 -21.89
N LYS A 436 8.95 -72.22 -22.64
CA LYS A 436 8.01 -73.35 -22.67
C LYS A 436 8.64 -74.59 -23.30
N SER A 437 9.31 -74.44 -24.46
CA SER A 437 10.06 -75.50 -25.12
C SER A 437 11.13 -76.09 -24.18
N PHE A 438 11.86 -75.24 -23.46
CA PHE A 438 12.86 -75.67 -22.48
C PHE A 438 12.26 -76.46 -21.33
N LYS A 439 11.04 -76.12 -20.88
CA LYS A 439 10.30 -76.87 -19.85
C LYS A 439 9.71 -78.18 -20.37
N GLU A 440 9.23 -78.23 -21.61
CA GLU A 440 8.68 -79.42 -22.24
C GLU A 440 9.79 -80.43 -22.60
N ASN A 441 10.92 -79.97 -23.14
CA ASN A 441 12.10 -80.81 -23.37
C ASN A 441 12.66 -81.38 -22.06
N LYS A 442 12.64 -80.62 -20.95
CA LYS A 442 12.97 -81.15 -19.62
C LYS A 442 11.98 -82.18 -19.09
N LYS A 443 10.73 -82.19 -19.57
CA LYS A 443 9.72 -83.21 -19.21
C LYS A 443 9.76 -84.44 -20.12
N ALA A 444 10.19 -84.30 -21.38
CA ALA A 444 10.33 -85.41 -22.32
C ALA A 444 11.64 -86.21 -22.15
N ILE A 445 12.64 -85.64 -21.47
CA ILE A 445 13.92 -86.29 -21.09
C ILE A 445 13.80 -87.01 -19.72
N LYS A 446 12.61 -87.06 -19.13
CA LYS A 446 12.29 -87.77 -17.88
C LYS A 446 11.30 -88.88 -18.17
#